data_AF-A0A4V1SCA8-F1
#
_entry.id   AF-A0A4V1SCA8-F1
#
_cell.length_a   1.000
_cell.length_b   1.000
_cell.length_c   1.000
_cell.angle_alpha   90.00
_cell.angle_beta   90.00
_cell.angle_gamma   90.00
#
_symmetry.space_group_name_H-M   'P 1'
#
loop_
_entity.id
_entity.type
_entity.pdbx_description
1 polymer ?
#
loop_
_entity_poly.entity_id
_entity_poly.type
_entity_poly.pdbx_seq_one_letter_code
_entity_poly.pdbx_strand_id
1 'polypeptide(L)'
;MKTREPALASFGHERDEVRSMMSFRAAFEFYIRAKEAVVAAGFASELDWQERLVLERVTEQDFLREQAWVVLSSGMRGTVVAGVFGEISAAFRGWDVARIREDVEGCSSRALNAFCHPGKINAIAENCRLVVDLGLESIKRELRKEGPFWLTRLHYIGPVTCWHLAKNLGLDVVKPDRHLVRMAQASGVMDTTRLCEVFADATG
;
A
#
# COMPACT_ATOMS: atom_id res chain seq x y z
N MET A 1 -12.65 40.60 -54.88
CA MET A 1 -13.71 40.39 -53.87
C MET A 1 -13.48 39.02 -53.25
N LYS A 2 -12.67 38.95 -52.17
CA LYS A 2 -12.36 37.72 -51.43
C LYS A 2 -13.00 37.86 -50.06
N THR A 3 -14.13 37.20 -49.84
CA THR A 3 -14.75 37.07 -48.52
C THR A 3 -14.00 36.02 -47.73
N ARG A 4 -13.46 36.44 -46.57
CA ARG A 4 -12.98 35.55 -45.51
C ARG A 4 -14.19 35.09 -44.70
N GLU A 5 -14.36 33.78 -44.52
CA GLU A 5 -15.17 33.22 -43.44
C GLU A 5 -14.29 32.99 -42.19
N PRO A 6 -14.77 33.30 -40.98
CA PRO A 6 -14.02 33.09 -39.74
C PRO A 6 -14.35 31.75 -39.06
N ALA A 7 -13.29 31.10 -38.58
CA ALA A 7 -13.13 30.32 -37.36
C ALA A 7 -14.37 29.61 -36.74
N LEU A 8 -14.44 28.29 -36.93
CA LEU A 8 -15.10 27.34 -36.02
C LEU A 8 -14.02 26.42 -35.42
N ALA A 9 -13.36 26.87 -34.35
CA ALA A 9 -12.35 26.06 -33.66
C ALA A 9 -12.30 26.24 -32.13
N SER A 10 -13.24 26.95 -31.48
CA SER A 10 -13.19 27.20 -30.03
C SER A 10 -14.18 26.39 -29.17
N PHE A 11 -15.08 25.59 -29.76
CA PHE A 11 -16.16 24.91 -29.01
C PHE A 11 -15.81 23.52 -28.44
N GLY A 12 -14.64 22.96 -28.77
CA GLY A 12 -14.20 21.64 -28.30
C GLY A 12 -13.56 21.68 -26.91
N HIS A 13 -12.73 22.70 -26.65
CA HIS A 13 -11.94 22.79 -25.40
C HIS A 13 -12.83 23.04 -24.17
N GLU A 14 -13.83 23.91 -24.30
CA GLU A 14 -14.71 24.32 -23.21
C GLU A 14 -15.63 23.19 -22.71
N ARG A 15 -16.05 22.27 -23.61
CA ARG A 15 -16.89 21.12 -23.24
C ARG A 15 -16.10 20.03 -22.52
N ASP A 16 -14.85 19.84 -22.90
CA ASP A 16 -13.96 18.87 -22.27
C ASP A 16 -13.52 19.34 -20.87
N GLU A 17 -13.29 20.64 -20.68
CA GLU A 17 -13.01 21.23 -19.36
C GLU A 17 -14.20 21.14 -18.40
N VAL A 18 -15.42 21.48 -18.85
CA VAL A 18 -16.62 21.40 -18.01
C VAL A 18 -16.95 19.94 -17.65
N ARG A 19 -16.78 19.00 -18.59
CA ARG A 19 -16.97 17.57 -18.35
C ARG A 19 -15.93 17.01 -17.37
N SER A 20 -14.67 17.46 -17.49
CA SER A 20 -13.58 17.12 -16.57
C SER A 20 -13.84 17.65 -15.16
N MET A 21 -14.29 18.90 -15.01
CA MET A 21 -14.67 19.48 -13.70
C MET A 21 -15.85 18.76 -13.05
N MET A 22 -16.89 18.39 -13.82
CA MET A 22 -18.04 17.64 -13.29
C MET A 22 -17.64 16.23 -12.83
N SER A 23 -16.72 15.59 -13.57
CA SER A 23 -16.17 14.27 -13.24
C SER A 23 -15.31 14.30 -11.97
N PHE A 24 -14.48 15.33 -11.81
CA PHE A 24 -13.69 15.54 -10.61
C PHE A 24 -14.53 15.75 -9.35
N ARG A 25 -15.56 16.60 -9.42
CA ARG A 25 -16.47 16.85 -8.28
C ARG A 25 -17.18 15.56 -7.83
N ALA A 26 -17.66 14.76 -8.77
CA ALA A 26 -18.31 13.49 -8.45
C ALA A 26 -17.35 12.50 -7.76
N ALA A 27 -16.09 12.47 -8.17
CA ALA A 27 -15.06 11.64 -7.56
C ALA A 27 -14.71 12.09 -6.14
N PHE A 28 -14.62 13.40 -5.91
CA PHE A 28 -14.41 13.97 -4.58
C PHE A 28 -15.59 13.65 -3.65
N GLU A 29 -16.83 13.87 -4.11
CA GLU A 29 -18.04 13.52 -3.34
C GLU A 29 -18.11 12.02 -3.03
N PHE A 30 -17.70 11.17 -3.97
CA PHE A 30 -17.59 9.73 -3.75
C PHE A 30 -16.53 9.40 -2.69
N TYR A 31 -15.35 10.03 -2.75
CA TYR A 31 -14.28 9.85 -1.77
C TYR A 31 -14.75 10.21 -0.36
N ILE A 32 -15.41 11.36 -0.18
CA ILE A 32 -15.94 11.78 1.14
C ILE A 32 -16.91 10.74 1.69
N ARG A 33 -17.89 10.32 0.88
CA ARG A 33 -18.85 9.29 1.29
C ARG A 33 -18.19 7.95 1.61
N ALA A 34 -17.16 7.57 0.86
CA ALA A 34 -16.39 6.36 1.12
C ALA A 34 -15.63 6.46 2.46
N LYS A 35 -14.98 7.61 2.74
CA LYS A 35 -14.31 7.87 4.02
C LYS A 35 -15.29 7.80 5.19
N GLU A 36 -16.44 8.46 5.08
CA GLU A 36 -17.51 8.41 6.07
C GLU A 36 -18.02 6.98 6.31
N ALA A 37 -18.23 6.20 5.25
CA ALA A 37 -18.67 4.81 5.37
C ALA A 37 -17.63 3.92 6.06
N VAL A 38 -16.34 4.11 5.77
CA VAL A 38 -15.24 3.38 6.42
C VAL A 38 -15.18 3.72 7.92
N VAL A 39 -15.30 4.99 8.28
CA VAL A 39 -15.36 5.43 9.68
C VAL A 39 -16.58 4.84 10.39
N ALA A 40 -17.77 4.91 9.77
CA ALA A 40 -19.01 4.36 10.32
C ALA A 40 -18.97 2.84 10.49
N ALA A 41 -18.18 2.13 9.67
CA ALA A 41 -17.95 0.70 9.77
C ALA A 41 -16.94 0.32 10.89
N GLY A 42 -16.41 1.28 11.63
CA GLY A 42 -15.54 1.05 12.80
C GLY A 42 -14.04 1.08 12.50
N PHE A 43 -13.63 1.50 11.31
CA PHE A 43 -12.21 1.53 10.90
C PHE A 43 -11.48 2.84 11.21
N ALA A 44 -12.08 3.74 12.00
CA ALA A 44 -11.47 5.03 12.35
C ALA A 44 -10.07 4.87 12.99
N SER A 45 -9.90 3.88 13.88
CA SER A 45 -8.61 3.62 14.52
C SER A 45 -7.52 3.18 13.55
N GLU A 46 -7.88 2.51 12.45
CA GLU A 46 -6.92 2.15 11.40
C GLU A 46 -6.45 3.38 10.62
N LEU A 47 -7.35 4.33 10.35
CA LEU A 47 -6.99 5.61 9.73
C LEU A 47 -6.04 6.40 10.64
N ASP A 48 -6.40 6.56 11.91
CA ASP A 48 -5.57 7.26 12.90
C ASP A 48 -4.19 6.59 13.08
N TRP A 49 -4.14 5.26 13.07
CA TRP A 49 -2.89 4.52 13.10
C TRP A 49 -2.03 4.87 11.88
N GLN A 50 -2.63 4.82 10.70
CA GLN A 50 -1.94 5.08 9.44
C GLN A 50 -1.41 6.51 9.33
N GLU A 51 -2.17 7.51 9.81
CA GLU A 51 -1.75 8.93 9.83
C GLU A 51 -0.57 9.21 10.77
N ARG A 52 -0.35 8.36 11.78
CA ARG A 52 0.75 8.50 12.75
C ARG A 52 2.00 7.70 12.41
N LEU A 53 1.93 6.83 11.40
CA LEU A 53 3.06 6.02 10.97
C LEU A 53 4.11 6.88 10.29
N VAL A 54 5.35 6.74 10.74
CA VAL A 54 6.53 7.37 10.11
C VAL A 54 7.66 6.34 10.07
N LEU A 55 8.33 6.26 8.92
CA LEU A 55 9.39 5.27 8.67
C LEU A 55 10.48 5.27 9.75
N GLU A 56 10.81 6.44 10.29
CA GLU A 56 11.83 6.63 11.32
C GLU A 56 11.54 5.82 12.59
N ARG A 57 10.25 5.69 12.96
CA ARG A 57 9.80 5.01 14.19
C ARG A 57 9.57 3.51 14.00
N VAL A 58 9.62 3.01 12.76
CA VAL A 58 9.49 1.58 12.47
C VAL A 58 10.64 0.82 13.14
N THR A 59 10.28 -0.21 13.90
CA THR A 59 11.23 -1.18 14.47
C THR A 59 11.42 -2.38 13.55
N GLU A 60 12.40 -3.24 13.84
CA GLU A 60 12.58 -4.47 13.08
C GLU A 60 11.36 -5.39 13.20
N GLN A 61 10.77 -5.43 14.40
CA GLN A 61 9.56 -6.20 14.67
C GLN A 61 8.40 -5.71 13.80
N ASP A 62 8.22 -4.39 13.69
CA ASP A 62 7.19 -3.79 12.81
C ASP A 62 7.47 -4.15 11.35
N PHE A 63 8.71 -4.00 10.88
CA PHE A 63 9.07 -4.31 9.50
C PHE A 63 8.81 -5.78 9.14
N LEU A 64 9.25 -6.71 9.99
CA LEU A 64 9.06 -8.14 9.78
C LEU A 64 7.58 -8.55 9.82
N ARG A 65 6.81 -7.94 10.72
CA ARG A 65 5.37 -8.14 10.82
C ARG A 65 4.66 -7.63 9.57
N GLU A 66 4.93 -6.41 9.14
CA GLU A 66 4.24 -5.79 8.01
C GLU A 66 4.60 -6.45 6.68
N GLN A 67 5.87 -6.82 6.46
CA GLN A 67 6.22 -7.58 5.24
C GLN A 67 5.49 -8.93 5.20
N ALA A 68 5.37 -9.62 6.34
CA ALA A 68 4.66 -10.89 6.41
C ALA A 68 3.17 -10.71 6.12
N TRP A 69 2.55 -9.67 6.69
CA TRP A 69 1.17 -9.31 6.41
C TRP A 69 0.93 -9.09 4.91
N VAL A 70 1.83 -8.38 4.24
CA VAL A 70 1.73 -8.10 2.80
C VAL A 70 1.91 -9.37 1.96
N VAL A 71 2.89 -10.23 2.28
CA VAL A 71 3.09 -11.52 1.60
C VAL A 71 1.84 -12.40 1.73
N LEU A 72 1.27 -12.51 2.93
CA LEU A 72 0.06 -13.29 3.17
C LEU A 72 -1.16 -12.70 2.47
N SER A 73 -1.30 -11.37 2.46
CA SER A 73 -2.42 -10.66 1.82
C SER A 73 -2.40 -10.71 0.30
N SER A 74 -1.26 -11.01 -0.33
CA SER A 74 -1.16 -11.10 -1.79
C SER A 74 -2.08 -12.20 -2.33
N GLY A 75 -3.12 -11.82 -3.08
CA GLY A 75 -4.10 -12.76 -3.66
C GLY A 75 -5.12 -13.35 -2.67
N MET A 76 -5.27 -12.78 -1.47
CA MET A 76 -6.21 -13.26 -0.45
C MET A 76 -7.12 -12.15 0.06
N ARG A 77 -8.27 -12.53 0.63
CA ARG A 77 -9.12 -11.59 1.37
C ARG A 77 -8.42 -11.24 2.68
N GLY A 78 -8.44 -9.96 3.06
CA GLY A 78 -7.83 -9.51 4.32
C GLY A 78 -8.36 -10.25 5.54
N THR A 79 -9.65 -10.59 5.56
CA THR A 79 -10.28 -11.35 6.65
C THR A 79 -9.75 -12.78 6.81
N VAL A 80 -9.33 -13.42 5.71
CA VAL A 80 -8.69 -14.75 5.76
C VAL A 80 -7.32 -14.64 6.40
N VAL A 81 -6.53 -13.63 6.02
CA VAL A 81 -5.21 -13.39 6.61
C VAL A 81 -5.33 -13.01 8.07
N ALA A 82 -6.26 -12.12 8.42
CA ALA A 82 -6.51 -11.71 9.80
C ALA A 82 -6.81 -12.91 10.72
N GLY A 83 -7.54 -13.90 10.21
CA GLY A 83 -7.86 -15.12 10.97
C GLY A 83 -6.66 -16.00 11.31
N VAL A 84 -5.59 -15.99 10.50
CA VAL A 84 -4.39 -16.83 10.71
C VAL A 84 -3.17 -16.05 11.18
N PHE A 85 -3.17 -14.72 11.06
CA PHE A 85 -1.98 -13.91 11.29
C PHE A 85 -1.45 -13.98 12.73
N GLY A 86 -2.33 -14.19 13.72
CA GLY A 86 -1.93 -14.40 15.11
C GLY A 86 -1.07 -15.66 15.29
N GLU A 87 -1.47 -16.77 14.68
CA GLU A 87 -0.73 -18.04 14.72
C GLU A 87 0.60 -17.94 13.97
N ILE A 88 0.62 -17.26 12.83
CA ILE A 88 1.86 -17.00 12.08
C ILE A 88 2.80 -16.11 12.89
N SER A 89 2.28 -15.05 13.51
CA SER A 89 3.07 -14.19 14.39
C SER A 89 3.68 -15.00 15.54
N ALA A 90 2.92 -15.90 16.16
CA ALA A 90 3.43 -16.78 17.21
C ALA A 90 4.49 -17.77 16.69
N ALA A 91 4.30 -18.33 15.49
CA ALA A 91 5.27 -19.23 14.85
C ALA A 91 6.62 -18.54 14.61
N PHE A 92 6.59 -17.27 14.19
CA PHE A 92 7.72 -16.36 14.06
C PHE A 92 8.05 -15.60 15.36
N ARG A 93 7.72 -16.16 16.53
CA ARG A 93 8.15 -15.68 17.84
C ARG A 93 7.79 -14.22 18.15
N GLY A 94 6.66 -13.75 17.64
CA GLY A 94 6.21 -12.36 17.80
C GLY A 94 7.01 -11.35 16.98
N TRP A 95 7.70 -11.81 15.93
CA TRP A 95 8.56 -11.00 15.06
C TRP A 95 9.83 -10.48 15.74
N ASP A 96 10.24 -11.10 16.84
CA ASP A 96 11.50 -10.82 17.52
C ASP A 96 12.68 -11.36 16.69
N VAL A 97 13.51 -10.44 16.20
CA VAL A 97 14.66 -10.75 15.33
C VAL A 97 15.67 -11.68 15.98
N ALA A 98 15.98 -11.47 17.27
CA ALA A 98 16.96 -12.27 17.98
C ALA A 98 16.49 -13.73 18.08
N ARG A 99 15.21 -13.91 18.42
CA ARG A 99 14.59 -15.25 18.55
C ARG A 99 14.37 -15.93 17.21
N ILE A 100 14.08 -15.17 16.16
CA ILE A 100 13.97 -15.70 14.80
C ILE A 100 15.33 -16.19 14.31
N ARG A 101 16.40 -15.41 14.53
CA ARG A 101 17.78 -15.74 14.12
C ARG A 101 18.26 -17.09 14.66
N GLU A 102 17.81 -17.47 15.86
CA GLU A 102 18.16 -18.74 16.50
C GLU A 102 17.57 -19.96 15.78
N ASP A 103 16.41 -19.83 15.12
CA ASP A 103 15.63 -20.97 14.57
C ASP A 103 14.65 -20.53 13.47
N VAL A 104 15.16 -20.04 12.33
CA VAL A 104 14.32 -19.60 11.20
C VAL A 104 13.57 -20.79 10.58
N GLU A 105 14.24 -21.93 10.47
CA GLU A 105 13.70 -23.17 9.89
C GLU A 105 12.54 -23.68 10.74
N GLY A 106 12.70 -23.74 12.06
CA GLY A 106 11.61 -24.13 12.95
C GLY A 106 10.48 -23.11 12.98
N CYS A 107 10.75 -21.80 12.84
CA CYS A 107 9.68 -20.80 12.64
C CYS A 107 8.85 -21.13 11.39
N SER A 108 9.53 -21.46 10.29
CA SER A 108 8.90 -21.80 9.01
C SER A 108 8.07 -23.08 9.11
N SER A 109 8.60 -24.14 9.75
CA SER A 109 7.86 -25.38 9.98
C SER A 109 6.62 -25.17 10.83
N ARG A 110 6.71 -24.38 11.92
CA ARG A 110 5.55 -24.04 12.75
C ARG A 110 4.51 -23.24 11.97
N ALA A 111 4.95 -22.27 11.17
CA ALA A 111 4.06 -21.44 10.36
C ALA A 111 3.36 -22.24 9.25
N LEU A 112 4.04 -23.23 8.67
CA LEU A 112 3.44 -24.16 7.70
C LEU A 112 2.30 -25.01 8.29
N ASN A 113 2.41 -25.39 9.56
CA ASN A 113 1.33 -26.11 10.26
C ASN A 113 0.09 -25.24 10.47
N ALA A 114 0.27 -23.93 10.69
CA ALA A 114 -0.84 -22.97 10.79
C ALA A 114 -1.39 -22.56 9.41
N PHE A 115 -0.52 -22.49 8.40
CA PHE A 115 -0.87 -22.03 7.07
C PHE A 115 -0.10 -22.78 5.99
N CYS A 116 -0.78 -23.74 5.36
CA CYS A 116 -0.23 -24.67 4.37
C CYS A 116 0.07 -24.02 3.00
N HIS A 117 0.87 -22.94 2.97
CA HIS A 117 1.30 -22.28 1.74
C HIS A 117 2.82 -22.09 1.68
N PRO A 118 3.57 -23.12 1.21
CA PRO A 118 5.03 -23.12 1.21
C PRO A 118 5.67 -21.90 0.56
N GLY A 119 5.18 -21.46 -0.60
CA GLY A 119 5.76 -20.31 -1.29
C GLY A 119 5.70 -18.99 -0.50
N LYS A 120 4.67 -18.82 0.35
CA LYS A 120 4.50 -17.60 1.15
C LYS A 120 5.28 -17.69 2.44
N ILE A 121 5.23 -18.84 3.12
CA ILE A 121 5.99 -19.05 4.35
C ILE A 121 7.51 -18.98 4.09
N ASN A 122 7.99 -19.61 3.01
CA ASN A 122 9.39 -19.55 2.64
C ASN A 122 9.80 -18.10 2.30
N ALA A 123 8.96 -17.34 1.59
CA ALA A 123 9.25 -15.94 1.31
C ALA A 123 9.38 -15.10 2.60
N ILE A 124 8.49 -15.31 3.57
CA ILE A 124 8.57 -14.64 4.88
C ILE A 124 9.89 -14.99 5.58
N ALA A 125 10.27 -16.27 5.57
CA ALA A 125 11.51 -16.73 6.19
C ALA A 125 12.76 -16.14 5.52
N GLU A 126 12.82 -16.13 4.18
CA GLU A 126 13.93 -15.49 3.45
C GLU A 126 14.00 -13.98 3.72
N ASN A 127 12.86 -13.30 3.78
CA ASN A 127 12.83 -11.88 4.11
C ASN A 127 13.30 -11.63 5.55
N CYS A 128 12.96 -12.50 6.50
CA CYS A 128 13.49 -12.44 7.85
C CYS A 128 15.02 -12.58 7.87
N ARG A 129 15.60 -13.54 7.12
CA ARG A 129 17.06 -13.69 7.01
C ARG A 129 17.71 -12.43 6.42
N LEU A 130 17.15 -11.89 5.34
CA LEU A 130 17.64 -10.67 4.73
C LEU A 130 17.67 -9.49 5.71
N VAL A 131 16.62 -9.30 6.52
CA VAL A 131 16.57 -8.24 7.54
C VAL A 131 17.57 -8.49 8.66
N VAL A 132 17.68 -9.74 9.12
CA VAL A 132 18.66 -10.19 10.11
C VAL A 132 20.10 -9.88 9.68
N ASP A 133 20.39 -10.06 8.39
CA ASP A 133 21.74 -9.90 7.83
C ASP A 133 22.08 -8.43 7.50
N LEU A 134 21.14 -7.68 6.90
CA LEU A 134 21.37 -6.28 6.51
C LEU A 134 21.18 -5.28 7.65
N GLY A 135 20.27 -5.58 8.58
CA GLY A 135 19.78 -4.67 9.61
C GLY A 135 18.81 -3.61 9.06
N LEU A 136 17.85 -3.21 9.89
CA LEU A 136 16.80 -2.28 9.48
C LEU A 136 17.30 -0.89 9.06
N GLU A 137 18.33 -0.36 9.71
CA GLU A 137 18.84 0.99 9.37
C GLU A 137 19.45 1.04 7.96
N SER A 138 20.06 -0.07 7.50
CA SER A 138 20.50 -0.19 6.12
C SER A 138 19.31 -0.21 5.16
N ILE A 139 18.25 -0.93 5.51
CA ILE A 139 17.03 -0.99 4.71
C ILE A 139 16.36 0.38 4.62
N LYS A 140 16.21 1.10 5.74
CA LYS A 140 15.65 2.46 5.77
C LYS A 140 16.47 3.42 4.89
N ARG A 141 17.80 3.32 4.90
CA ARG A 141 18.67 4.13 4.04
C ARG A 141 18.41 3.85 2.56
N GLU A 142 18.32 2.59 2.15
CA GLU A 142 18.02 2.25 0.76
C GLU A 142 16.60 2.67 0.37
N LEU A 143 15.61 2.54 1.26
CA LEU A 143 14.24 3.02 1.02
C LEU A 143 14.18 4.53 0.79
N ARG A 144 14.97 5.33 1.53
CA ARG A 144 15.05 6.78 1.29
C ARG A 144 15.71 7.12 -0.04
N LYS A 145 16.66 6.28 -0.49
CA LYS A 145 17.43 6.51 -1.71
C LYS A 145 16.69 6.07 -2.97
N GLU A 146 16.11 4.87 -2.95
CA GLU A 146 15.52 4.20 -4.11
C GLU A 146 13.97 4.21 -4.07
N GLY A 147 13.38 4.62 -2.95
CA GLY A 147 11.93 4.63 -2.77
C GLY A 147 11.31 3.22 -2.59
N PRO A 148 9.98 3.12 -2.67
CA PRO A 148 9.25 1.87 -2.46
C PRO A 148 9.67 0.71 -3.36
N PHE A 149 10.18 0.99 -4.57
CA PHE A 149 10.62 -0.06 -5.50
C PHE A 149 11.76 -0.91 -4.95
N TRP A 150 12.57 -0.40 -4.02
CA TRP A 150 13.57 -1.23 -3.34
C TRP A 150 12.96 -2.47 -2.69
N LEU A 151 11.72 -2.37 -2.18
CA LEU A 151 11.02 -3.48 -1.52
C LEU A 151 10.72 -4.65 -2.46
N THR A 152 10.80 -4.48 -3.78
CA THR A 152 10.64 -5.61 -4.72
C THR A 152 11.82 -6.58 -4.69
N ARG A 153 12.89 -6.26 -3.94
CA ARG A 153 13.99 -7.18 -3.64
C ARG A 153 13.59 -8.22 -2.59
N LEU A 154 12.53 -7.97 -1.84
CA LEU A 154 11.97 -8.94 -0.90
C LEU A 154 11.19 -10.02 -1.66
N HIS A 155 11.31 -11.26 -1.20
CA HIS A 155 10.59 -12.39 -1.78
C HIS A 155 9.07 -12.16 -1.68
N TYR A 156 8.37 -12.45 -2.78
CA TYR A 156 6.91 -12.33 -2.91
C TYR A 156 6.36 -10.89 -2.87
N ILE A 157 7.23 -9.88 -2.93
CA ILE A 157 6.86 -8.47 -3.06
C ILE A 157 7.07 -8.01 -4.50
N GLY A 158 5.97 -7.72 -5.20
CA GLY A 158 5.96 -7.27 -6.59
C GLY A 158 5.66 -5.76 -6.73
N PRO A 159 5.54 -5.26 -7.97
CA PRO A 159 5.41 -3.84 -8.26
C PRO A 159 4.21 -3.12 -7.63
N VAL A 160 3.16 -3.85 -7.23
CA VAL A 160 1.99 -3.27 -6.54
C VAL A 160 2.11 -3.46 -5.01
N THR A 161 2.61 -4.61 -4.57
CA THR A 161 2.69 -4.91 -3.13
C THR A 161 3.84 -4.18 -2.45
N CYS A 162 4.85 -3.71 -3.19
CA CYS A 162 5.87 -2.81 -2.64
C CYS A 162 5.25 -1.50 -2.11
N TRP A 163 4.28 -0.92 -2.80
CA TRP A 163 3.55 0.27 -2.32
C TRP A 163 2.68 -0.02 -1.11
N HIS A 164 2.12 -1.23 -1.03
CA HIS A 164 1.38 -1.66 0.16
C HIS A 164 2.30 -1.73 1.37
N LEU A 165 3.45 -2.36 1.23
CA LEU A 165 4.42 -2.45 2.32
C LEU A 165 4.97 -1.07 2.68
N ALA A 166 5.35 -0.25 1.70
CA ALA A 166 5.83 1.11 1.94
C ALA A 166 4.82 1.95 2.75
N LYS A 167 3.53 1.87 2.38
CA LYS A 167 2.45 2.53 3.11
C LYS A 167 2.35 2.04 4.56
N ASN A 168 2.40 0.73 4.79
CA ASN A 168 2.36 0.16 6.15
C ASN A 168 3.60 0.50 6.99
N LEU A 169 4.73 0.82 6.34
CA LEU A 169 5.95 1.29 6.98
C LEU A 169 5.99 2.81 7.19
N GLY A 170 4.90 3.53 6.88
CA GLY A 170 4.82 4.98 7.09
C GLY A 170 5.60 5.82 6.06
N LEU A 171 5.81 5.31 4.85
CA LEU A 171 6.20 6.16 3.73
C LEU A 171 4.96 6.92 3.24
N ASP A 172 5.14 8.20 2.93
CA ASP A 172 4.11 9.06 2.35
C ASP A 172 3.90 8.71 0.87
N VAL A 173 3.20 7.61 0.63
CA VAL A 173 2.94 7.07 -0.70
C VAL A 173 1.52 6.53 -0.83
N VAL A 174 0.97 6.63 -2.03
CA VAL A 174 -0.32 6.05 -2.37
C VAL A 174 -0.11 4.63 -2.89
N LYS A 175 -0.89 3.69 -2.33
CA LYS A 175 -1.02 2.36 -2.93
C LYS A 175 -2.01 2.43 -4.10
N PRO A 176 -1.60 2.15 -5.35
CA PRO A 176 -2.50 2.21 -6.50
C PRO A 176 -3.40 0.97 -6.55
N ASP A 177 -4.30 0.80 -5.59
CA ASP A 177 -5.22 -0.33 -5.59
C ASP A 177 -6.30 -0.20 -6.66
N ARG A 178 -6.94 -1.33 -7.00
CA ARG A 178 -7.92 -1.40 -8.10
C ARG A 178 -9.06 -0.38 -7.99
N HIS A 179 -9.47 0.00 -6.78
CA HIS A 179 -10.56 0.95 -6.56
C HIS A 179 -10.09 2.38 -6.79
N LEU A 180 -8.93 2.75 -6.27
CA LEU A 180 -8.32 4.06 -6.53
C LEU A 180 -7.98 4.24 -8.02
N VAL A 181 -7.42 3.23 -8.68
CA VAL A 181 -7.13 3.28 -10.12
C VAL A 181 -8.42 3.49 -10.93
N ARG A 182 -9.50 2.77 -10.60
CA ARG A 182 -10.79 2.93 -11.27
C ARG A 182 -11.40 4.31 -11.02
N MET A 183 -11.26 4.83 -9.81
CA MET A 183 -11.73 6.18 -9.45
C MET A 183 -10.96 7.22 -10.26
N ALA A 184 -9.64 7.15 -10.28
CA ALA A 184 -8.77 8.05 -11.04
C ALA A 184 -9.20 8.06 -12.52
N GLN A 185 -9.29 6.88 -13.15
CA GLN A 185 -9.75 6.73 -14.54
C GLN A 185 -11.15 7.31 -14.78
N ALA A 186 -12.10 7.06 -13.88
CA ALA A 186 -13.46 7.60 -13.98
C ALA A 186 -13.53 9.12 -13.78
N SER A 187 -12.52 9.71 -13.14
CA SER A 187 -12.39 11.15 -12.84
C SER A 187 -11.68 11.93 -13.95
N GLY A 188 -11.18 11.25 -14.98
CA GLY A 188 -10.26 11.83 -15.98
C GLY A 188 -8.84 12.08 -15.46
N VAL A 189 -8.52 11.66 -14.24
CA VAL A 189 -7.19 11.77 -13.63
C VAL A 189 -6.47 10.43 -13.83
N MET A 190 -5.45 10.39 -14.67
CA MET A 190 -4.78 9.10 -14.99
C MET A 190 -3.88 8.55 -13.88
N ASP A 191 -3.56 9.39 -12.88
CA ASP A 191 -2.61 9.08 -11.82
C ASP A 191 -3.25 9.10 -10.43
N THR A 192 -3.11 8.00 -9.69
CA THR A 192 -3.65 7.87 -8.33
C THR A 192 -2.94 8.76 -7.33
N THR A 193 -1.63 9.01 -7.52
CA THR A 193 -0.88 9.91 -6.63
C THR A 193 -1.44 11.31 -6.74
N ARG A 194 -1.55 11.83 -7.97
CA ARG A 194 -2.13 13.15 -8.21
C ARG A 194 -3.56 13.28 -7.70
N LEU A 195 -4.39 12.25 -7.87
CA LEU A 195 -5.76 12.26 -7.33
C LEU A 195 -5.76 12.42 -5.80
N CYS A 196 -4.93 11.65 -5.11
CA CYS A 196 -4.83 11.69 -3.65
C CYS A 196 -4.24 13.00 -3.12
N GLU A 197 -3.24 13.59 -3.78
CA GLU A 197 -2.71 14.92 -3.43
C GLU A 197 -3.82 15.96 -3.41
N VAL A 198 -4.62 16.03 -4.48
CA VAL A 198 -5.70 17.03 -4.58
C VAL A 198 -6.77 16.78 -3.52
N PHE A 199 -7.07 15.53 -3.19
CA PHE A 199 -8.03 15.21 -2.14
C PHE A 199 -7.50 15.55 -0.74
N ALA A 200 -6.21 15.29 -0.48
CA ALA A 200 -5.55 15.67 0.77
C ALA A 200 -5.56 17.19 0.96
N ASP A 201 -5.15 17.95 -0.06
CA ASP A 201 -5.19 19.43 -0.03
C ASP A 201 -6.59 19.99 0.28
N ALA A 202 -7.63 19.31 -0.21
CA ALA A 202 -9.02 19.71 -0.02
C ALA A 202 -9.63 19.27 1.33
N THR A 203 -9.06 18.27 2.00
CA THR A 203 -9.65 17.66 3.21
C THR A 203 -8.82 17.80 4.48
N GLY A 204 -7.56 18.24 4.36
CA GLY A 204 -6.60 18.25 5.46
C GLY A 204 -6.17 16.86 5.88
#